data_AF-A0A8G0LLW6-F1
#
_entry.id   AF-A0A8G0LLW6-F1
#
_cell.length_a   1.000
_cell.length_b   1.000
_cell.length_c   1.000
_cell.angle_alpha   90.00
_cell.angle_beta   90.00
_cell.angle_gamma   90.00
#
_symmetry.space_group_name_H-M   'P 1'
#
loop_
_entity.id
_entity.type
_entity.pdbx_description
1 polymer ?
#
loop_
_entity_poly.entity_id
_entity_poly.type
_entity_poly.pdbx_seq_one_letter_code
_entity_poly.pdbx_strand_id
1 'polypeptide(L)'
;MPAKTLNEPPFIRTDALDDSRLEESRDRVLNADFSASAHTPQQEYGFIDHIPGEPAIPLAESEEFLQRELATPILDELYNVLHIFARKLGSNIDALHGQNFKGRRIIPVENPRFHLVRQEKSIFIKPIPVCLLNYDFWTQYLASDLHIPTGTLHESDCYRANVLGFLRSYSHLIQHQSDLRIAKEHGLIPEDITWAR
;
A
#
# COMPACT_ATOMS: atom_id res chain seq x y z
N MET A 1 -14.22 22.63 -6.56
CA MET A 1 -13.68 21.62 -5.63
C MET A 1 -12.22 21.94 -5.44
N PRO A 2 -11.78 22.43 -4.25
CA PRO A 2 -10.41 22.90 -4.10
C PRO A 2 -9.44 21.72 -4.08
N ALA A 3 -8.39 21.81 -4.89
CA ALA A 3 -7.35 20.81 -5.14
C ALA A 3 -6.35 20.67 -3.98
N LYS A 4 -6.83 20.41 -2.75
CA LYS A 4 -5.99 20.28 -1.54
C LYS A 4 -5.77 18.83 -1.07
N THR A 5 -6.45 17.84 -1.68
CA THR A 5 -6.48 16.46 -1.16
C THR A 5 -5.52 15.48 -1.85
N LEU A 6 -4.72 15.92 -2.84
CA LEU A 6 -3.95 14.96 -3.65
C LEU A 6 -2.75 14.35 -2.88
N ASN A 7 -2.24 15.05 -1.86
CA ASN A 7 -0.93 14.76 -1.26
C ASN A 7 -0.99 14.17 0.16
N GLU A 8 -2.17 14.09 0.77
CA GLU A 8 -2.33 13.51 2.12
C GLU A 8 -2.54 11.99 2.05
N PRO A 9 -2.13 11.21 3.08
CA PRO A 9 -2.47 9.81 3.17
C PRO A 9 -3.98 9.58 3.01
N PRO A 10 -4.42 8.45 2.42
CA PRO A 10 -5.84 8.18 2.18
C PRO A 10 -6.64 7.86 3.46
N PHE A 11 -5.99 7.91 4.63
CA PHE A 11 -6.56 7.65 5.95
C PHE A 11 -5.85 8.51 7.00
N ILE A 12 -6.53 8.77 8.11
CA ILE A 12 -5.93 9.44 9.27
C ILE A 12 -5.14 8.44 10.11
N ARG A 13 -4.24 8.95 10.97
CA ARG A 13 -3.38 8.09 11.80
C ARG A 13 -4.16 7.09 12.66
N THR A 14 -5.29 7.50 13.24
CA THR A 14 -6.12 6.63 14.10
C THR A 14 -6.80 5.50 13.34
N ASP A 15 -6.83 5.59 12.01
CA ASP A 15 -7.44 4.59 11.12
C ASP A 15 -6.38 3.68 10.48
N ALA A 16 -5.08 3.95 10.71
CA ALA A 16 -3.98 3.12 10.25
C ALA A 16 -4.12 1.71 10.81
N LEU A 17 -3.89 0.70 9.98
CA LEU A 17 -4.01 -0.71 10.39
C LEU A 17 -2.68 -1.27 10.92
N ASP A 18 -1.56 -0.59 10.67
CA ASP A 18 -0.30 -0.79 11.38
C ASP A 18 0.04 0.50 12.16
N ASP A 19 0.23 0.34 13.48
CA ASP A 19 0.42 1.45 14.43
C ASP A 19 1.91 1.74 14.72
N SER A 20 2.83 1.01 14.07
CA SER A 20 4.28 1.17 14.23
C SER A 20 4.72 2.60 13.94
N ARG A 21 5.59 3.17 14.78
CA ARG A 21 6.13 4.53 14.59
C ARG A 21 7.47 4.46 13.88
N LEU A 22 7.65 5.19 12.79
CA LEU A 22 8.93 5.22 12.06
C LEU A 22 9.86 6.28 12.64
N GLU A 23 11.16 5.95 12.77
CA GLU A 23 12.18 6.96 13.09
C GLU A 23 12.11 8.08 12.06
N GLU A 24 11.99 9.33 12.53
CA GLU A 24 12.08 10.48 11.64
C GLU A 24 13.48 10.51 11.01
N SER A 25 13.54 10.55 9.68
CA SER A 25 14.82 10.73 8.98
C SER A 25 15.59 11.90 9.58
N ARG A 26 16.77 11.61 10.15
CA ARG A 26 17.63 12.58 10.85
C ARG A 26 18.04 13.77 9.97
N ASP A 27 17.92 13.65 8.65
CA ASP A 27 18.11 14.75 7.71
C ASP A 27 17.05 15.86 7.84
N ARG A 28 15.96 15.62 8.58
CA ARG A 28 14.87 16.59 8.81
C ARG A 28 15.08 17.46 10.06
N VAL A 29 16.05 17.16 10.93
CA VAL A 29 16.18 17.81 12.26
C VAL A 29 16.98 19.12 12.25
N LEU A 30 17.57 19.56 11.13
CA LEU A 30 18.29 20.83 11.10
C LEU A 30 17.39 22.09 11.11
N ASN A 31 16.06 21.96 11.03
CA ASN A 31 15.14 23.12 11.04
C ASN A 31 13.86 22.85 11.83
N ALA A 32 13.94 22.75 13.15
CA ALA A 32 12.87 23.18 14.06
C ALA A 32 13.36 23.12 15.51
N ASP A 33 13.76 24.28 16.04
CA ASP A 33 13.79 24.49 17.48
C ASP A 33 12.37 24.35 18.05
N PHE A 34 12.09 23.34 18.87
CA PHE A 34 10.99 23.43 19.84
C PHE A 34 11.26 22.71 21.16
N SER A 35 11.02 23.47 22.23
CA SER A 35 11.18 23.14 23.63
C SER A 35 10.27 22.00 24.10
N ALA A 36 10.84 21.13 24.93
CA ALA A 36 10.17 20.04 25.61
C ALA A 36 9.09 20.53 26.62
N SER A 37 7.95 19.85 26.63
CA SER A 37 7.06 19.80 27.80
C SER A 37 6.45 18.41 27.95
N ALA A 38 6.21 18.03 29.19
CA ALA A 38 6.14 16.67 29.68
C ALA A 38 4.72 16.05 29.79
N HIS A 39 4.70 14.74 29.51
CA HIS A 39 3.93 13.63 30.11
C HIS A 39 2.44 13.42 29.80
N THR A 40 2.18 12.29 29.10
CA THR A 40 1.05 11.36 29.32
C THR A 40 1.57 9.93 29.02
N PRO A 41 1.20 8.89 29.81
CA PRO A 41 1.77 7.56 29.62
C PRO A 41 1.08 6.84 28.45
N GLN A 42 1.73 6.81 27.29
CA GLN A 42 1.37 5.97 26.16
C GLN A 42 2.47 4.94 25.97
N GLN A 43 2.09 3.67 25.80
CA GLN A 43 2.96 2.52 25.65
C GLN A 43 4.14 2.83 24.70
N GLU A 44 5.36 2.72 25.22
CA GLU A 44 6.62 2.82 24.45
C GLU A 44 6.72 1.65 23.48
N TYR A 45 6.04 1.73 22.34
CA TYR A 45 6.56 1.09 21.13
C TYR A 45 7.64 2.03 20.61
N GLY A 46 8.90 1.62 20.77
CA GLY A 46 10.05 2.35 20.24
C GLY A 46 9.87 2.61 18.74
N PHE A 47 10.48 3.69 18.25
CA PHE A 47 10.54 3.95 16.82
C PHE A 47 11.27 2.80 16.12
N ILE A 48 10.79 2.42 14.93
CA ILE A 48 11.43 1.44 14.07
C ILE A 48 12.23 2.14 12.97
N ASP A 49 13.38 1.57 12.63
CA ASP A 49 14.34 2.04 11.63
C ASP A 49 14.33 1.20 10.34
N HIS A 50 13.36 0.30 10.21
CA HIS A 50 13.15 -0.60 9.09
C HIS A 50 11.73 -0.46 8.52
N ILE A 51 11.50 -1.01 7.33
CA ILE A 51 10.20 -1.00 6.65
C ILE A 51 9.19 -1.83 7.47
N PRO A 52 7.98 -1.31 7.79
CA PRO A 52 6.98 -2.09 8.52
C PRO A 52 6.66 -3.41 7.84
N GLY A 53 6.74 -4.51 8.61
CA GLY A 53 6.58 -5.88 8.13
C GLY A 53 7.84 -6.51 7.54
N GLU A 54 8.92 -5.75 7.35
CA GLU A 54 10.15 -6.19 6.69
C GLU A 54 11.38 -5.83 7.55
N PRO A 55 11.63 -6.55 8.65
CA PRO A 55 12.69 -6.22 9.62
C PRO A 55 14.11 -6.30 9.06
N ALA A 56 14.30 -6.94 7.90
CA ALA A 56 15.59 -7.04 7.23
C ALA A 56 15.91 -5.85 6.32
N ILE A 57 14.95 -4.95 6.07
CA ILE A 57 15.07 -3.88 5.07
C ILE A 57 15.07 -2.52 5.80
N PRO A 58 16.21 -1.81 5.84
CA PRO A 58 16.28 -0.48 6.43
C PRO A 58 15.37 0.52 5.74
N LEU A 59 14.91 1.53 6.47
CA LEU A 59 14.12 2.64 5.91
C LEU A 59 14.83 3.40 4.78
N ALA A 60 16.16 3.39 4.76
CA ALA A 60 16.97 4.02 3.70
C ALA A 60 16.82 3.35 2.33
N GLU A 61 16.38 2.08 2.29
CA GLU A 61 16.18 1.29 1.07
C GLU A 61 14.70 1.30 0.60
N SER A 62 13.89 2.25 1.10
CA SER A 62 12.45 2.31 0.81
C SER A 62 12.12 2.42 -0.68
N GLU A 63 12.93 3.14 -1.46
CA GLU A 63 12.68 3.34 -2.89
C GLU A 63 12.92 2.04 -3.68
N GLU A 64 14.04 1.37 -3.44
CA GLU A 64 14.32 0.05 -4.05
C GLU A 64 13.27 -0.98 -3.63
N PHE A 65 12.85 -0.94 -2.36
CA PHE A 65 11.75 -1.76 -1.86
C PHE A 65 10.45 -1.49 -2.62
N LEU A 66 10.00 -0.23 -2.71
CA LEU A 66 8.77 0.13 -3.43
C LEU A 66 8.82 -0.25 -4.91
N GLN A 67 9.98 -0.07 -5.55
CA GLN A 67 10.21 -0.48 -6.93
C GLN A 67 10.02 -1.99 -7.08
N ARG A 68 10.62 -2.79 -6.21
CA ARG A 68 10.49 -4.26 -6.24
C ARG A 68 9.06 -4.71 -5.93
N GLU A 69 8.41 -4.09 -4.97
CA GLU A 69 7.09 -4.51 -4.47
C GLU A 69 5.94 -4.13 -5.41
N LEU A 70 6.07 -3.04 -6.17
CA LEU A 70 4.94 -2.45 -6.89
C LEU A 70 5.17 -2.21 -8.37
N ALA A 71 6.42 -2.18 -8.86
CA ALA A 71 6.66 -1.85 -10.26
C ALA A 71 6.12 -2.94 -11.20
N THR A 72 5.38 -2.52 -12.22
CA THR A 72 4.86 -3.38 -13.27
C THR A 72 5.23 -2.86 -14.66
N PRO A 73 6.53 -2.78 -15.01
CA PRO A 73 7.00 -2.06 -16.20
C PRO A 73 6.36 -2.56 -17.50
N ILE A 74 6.12 -3.86 -17.63
CA ILE A 74 5.44 -4.43 -18.79
C ILE A 74 3.98 -3.97 -18.87
N LEU A 75 3.28 -3.87 -17.74
CA LEU A 75 1.90 -3.37 -17.71
C LEU A 75 1.87 -1.88 -18.06
N ASP A 76 2.87 -1.12 -17.60
CA ASP A 76 3.01 0.31 -17.87
C ASP A 76 3.28 0.57 -19.36
N GLU A 77 4.15 -0.22 -19.99
CA GLU A 77 4.37 -0.20 -21.45
C GLU A 77 3.08 -0.53 -22.22
N LEU A 78 2.36 -1.55 -21.76
CA LEU A 78 1.11 -1.98 -22.40
C LEU A 78 -0.06 -1.03 -22.13
N TYR A 79 0.01 -0.14 -21.14
CA TYR A 79 -1.09 0.70 -20.69
C TYR A 79 -1.76 1.47 -21.84
N ASN A 80 -0.94 1.96 -22.78
CA ASN A 80 -1.39 2.70 -23.95
C ASN A 80 -2.22 1.83 -24.91
N VAL A 81 -1.95 0.53 -24.99
CA VAL A 81 -2.63 -0.43 -25.88
C VAL A 81 -3.64 -1.33 -25.18
N LEU A 82 -3.72 -1.32 -23.84
CA LEU A 82 -4.65 -2.17 -23.07
C LEU A 82 -6.11 -2.03 -23.51
N HIS A 83 -6.52 -0.84 -23.98
CA HIS A 83 -7.88 -0.61 -24.46
C HIS A 83 -8.27 -1.48 -25.68
N ILE A 84 -7.28 -2.01 -26.41
CA ILE A 84 -7.49 -2.89 -27.57
C ILE A 84 -7.85 -4.31 -27.11
N PHE A 85 -7.24 -4.78 -26.02
CA PHE A 85 -7.34 -6.17 -25.56
C PHE A 85 -8.15 -6.35 -24.28
N ALA A 86 -8.48 -5.26 -23.59
CA ALA A 86 -9.18 -5.29 -22.31
C ALA A 86 -10.25 -4.20 -22.22
N ARG A 87 -11.36 -4.56 -21.58
CA ARG A 87 -12.40 -3.61 -21.21
C ARG A 87 -11.87 -2.75 -20.05
N LYS A 88 -11.63 -1.45 -20.30
CA LYS A 88 -11.24 -0.47 -19.27
C LYS A 88 -12.41 -0.19 -18.30
N LEU A 89 -12.73 -1.14 -17.44
CA LEU A 89 -13.70 -1.00 -16.36
C LEU A 89 -13.07 -1.32 -15.02
N GLY A 90 -12.99 -0.31 -14.16
CA GLY A 90 -12.44 -0.42 -12.81
C GLY A 90 -13.27 -1.28 -11.85
N SER A 91 -14.49 -1.68 -12.23
CA SER A 91 -15.39 -2.53 -11.44
C SER A 91 -15.29 -4.02 -11.80
N ASN A 92 -14.33 -4.43 -12.64
CA ASN A 92 -14.19 -5.81 -13.10
C ASN A 92 -13.31 -6.69 -12.19
N ILE A 93 -13.35 -6.44 -10.89
CA ILE A 93 -12.66 -7.22 -9.87
C ILE A 93 -13.74 -7.82 -8.97
N ASP A 94 -13.92 -9.14 -9.03
CA ASP A 94 -14.87 -9.82 -8.15
C ASP A 94 -14.29 -9.91 -6.73
N ALA A 95 -15.14 -9.73 -5.72
CA ALA A 95 -14.81 -10.00 -4.32
C ALA A 95 -14.33 -11.44 -4.11
N LEU A 96 -13.56 -11.70 -3.06
CA LEU A 96 -12.93 -13.00 -2.80
C LEU A 96 -13.94 -14.15 -2.70
N HIS A 97 -15.07 -13.97 -2.01
CA HIS A 97 -16.15 -14.95 -1.98
C HIS A 97 -16.72 -15.21 -3.39
N GLY A 98 -16.75 -14.18 -4.25
CA GLY A 98 -17.14 -14.27 -5.65
C GLY A 98 -16.12 -15.04 -6.50
N GLN A 99 -14.82 -14.91 -6.21
CA GLN A 99 -13.77 -15.74 -6.81
C GLN A 99 -14.01 -17.23 -6.48
N ASN A 100 -14.28 -17.53 -5.20
CA ASN A 100 -14.59 -18.89 -4.73
C ASN A 100 -15.87 -19.43 -5.38
N PHE A 101 -16.94 -18.63 -5.46
CA PHE A 101 -18.18 -19.00 -6.13
C PHE A 101 -17.96 -19.36 -7.61
N LYS A 102 -17.05 -18.65 -8.29
CA LYS A 102 -16.64 -18.95 -9.68
C LYS A 102 -15.71 -20.16 -9.79
N GLY A 103 -15.45 -20.87 -8.70
CA GLY A 103 -14.56 -22.04 -8.65
C GLY A 103 -13.09 -21.68 -8.85
N ARG A 104 -12.69 -20.43 -8.56
CA ARG A 104 -11.29 -20.01 -8.65
C ARG A 104 -10.58 -20.27 -7.32
N ARG A 105 -9.43 -20.92 -7.37
CA ARG A 105 -8.48 -21.04 -6.27
C ARG A 105 -7.70 -19.74 -6.14
N ILE A 106 -7.74 -19.14 -4.95
CA ILE A 106 -6.93 -17.98 -4.60
C ILE A 106 -5.52 -18.44 -4.27
N ILE A 107 -4.51 -17.86 -4.92
CA ILE A 107 -3.11 -18.20 -4.73
C ILE A 107 -2.33 -16.93 -4.37
N PRO A 108 -1.76 -16.81 -3.16
CA PRO A 108 -0.90 -15.69 -2.81
C PRO A 108 0.39 -15.71 -3.63
N VAL A 109 0.86 -14.55 -4.09
CA VAL A 109 2.10 -14.40 -4.88
C VAL A 109 2.81 -13.09 -4.57
N GLU A 110 4.12 -13.10 -4.33
CA GLU A 110 4.81 -11.84 -4.01
C GLU A 110 5.12 -10.96 -5.22
N ASN A 111 5.21 -11.54 -6.43
CA ASN A 111 5.56 -10.76 -7.61
C ASN A 111 4.35 -9.92 -8.10
N PRO A 112 4.45 -8.58 -8.14
CA PRO A 112 3.32 -7.70 -8.46
C PRO A 112 2.74 -7.92 -9.86
N ARG A 113 3.55 -8.45 -10.79
CA ARG A 113 3.13 -8.76 -12.16
C ARG A 113 2.00 -9.80 -12.24
N PHE A 114 1.82 -10.60 -11.19
CA PHE A 114 0.77 -11.61 -11.12
C PHE A 114 -0.47 -11.16 -10.35
N HIS A 115 -0.45 -9.98 -9.73
CA HIS A 115 -1.61 -9.51 -8.98
C HIS A 115 -2.84 -9.41 -9.89
N LEU A 116 -3.90 -10.15 -9.55
CA LEU A 116 -5.15 -10.35 -10.31
C LEU A 116 -5.03 -11.06 -11.66
N VAL A 117 -3.88 -11.64 -11.97
CA VAL A 117 -3.74 -12.51 -13.15
C VAL A 117 -4.52 -13.80 -12.89
N ARG A 118 -5.28 -14.22 -13.91
CA ARG A 118 -6.04 -15.47 -13.88
C ARG A 118 -5.41 -16.47 -14.81
N GLN A 119 -5.28 -17.71 -14.34
CA GLN A 119 -4.84 -18.85 -15.15
C GLN A 119 -5.71 -20.04 -14.81
N GLU A 120 -6.41 -20.57 -15.82
CA GLU A 120 -7.35 -21.68 -15.65
C GLU A 120 -8.38 -21.43 -14.53
N LYS A 121 -8.32 -22.23 -13.45
CA LYS A 121 -9.14 -22.11 -12.24
C LYS A 121 -8.42 -21.41 -11.10
N SER A 122 -7.39 -20.62 -11.37
CA SER A 122 -6.62 -19.92 -10.35
C SER A 122 -6.69 -18.41 -10.57
N ILE A 123 -6.69 -17.67 -9.47
CA ILE A 123 -6.40 -16.25 -9.44
C ILE A 123 -5.22 -16.01 -8.52
N PHE A 124 -4.21 -15.32 -9.03
CA PHE A 124 -3.03 -14.95 -8.28
C PHE A 124 -3.24 -13.58 -7.65
N ILE A 125 -2.98 -13.45 -6.36
CA ILE A 125 -3.20 -12.19 -5.62
C ILE A 125 -1.98 -11.91 -4.78
N LYS A 126 -1.35 -10.75 -4.99
CA LYS A 126 -0.27 -10.29 -4.13
C LYS A 126 -0.79 -9.81 -2.77
N PRO A 127 -0.29 -10.32 -1.61
CA PRO A 127 -0.62 -9.82 -0.28
C PRO A 127 -0.34 -8.32 -0.11
N ILE A 128 -1.05 -7.63 0.79
CA ILE A 128 -0.76 -6.23 1.10
C ILE A 128 0.53 -6.14 1.92
N PRO A 129 1.57 -5.42 1.44
CA PRO A 129 2.72 -5.10 2.28
C PRO A 129 2.30 -4.24 3.48
N VAL A 130 2.75 -4.60 4.68
CA VAL A 130 2.34 -3.96 5.95
C VAL A 130 2.66 -2.47 5.96
N CYS A 131 3.76 -2.04 5.33
CA CYS A 131 4.10 -0.63 5.19
C CYS A 131 3.00 0.20 4.51
N LEU A 132 2.17 -0.38 3.63
CA LEU A 132 1.05 0.33 3.00
C LEU A 132 -0.15 0.53 3.94
N LEU A 133 -0.14 -0.12 5.10
CA LEU A 133 -1.12 0.01 6.17
C LEU A 133 -0.67 0.99 7.27
N ASN A 134 0.58 1.47 7.19
CA ASN A 134 1.21 2.34 8.17
C ASN A 134 1.11 3.82 7.78
N TYR A 135 0.61 4.67 8.70
CA TYR A 135 0.45 6.10 8.43
C TYR A 135 1.77 6.86 8.25
N ASP A 136 2.78 6.55 9.07
CA ASP A 136 4.09 7.20 9.00
C ASP A 136 4.76 6.89 7.66
N PHE A 137 4.64 5.66 7.16
CA PHE A 137 5.18 5.28 5.87
C PHE A 137 4.57 6.09 4.73
N TRP A 138 3.25 6.28 4.73
CA TRP A 138 2.57 7.12 3.74
C TRP A 138 3.04 8.57 3.77
N THR A 139 3.17 9.15 4.97
CA THR A 139 3.58 10.55 5.12
C THR A 139 5.07 10.79 4.81
N GLN A 140 5.93 9.80 5.06
CA GLN A 140 7.37 9.94 4.90
C GLN A 140 7.88 9.50 3.53
N TYR A 141 7.24 8.54 2.88
CA TYR A 141 7.74 7.89 1.65
C TYR A 141 6.76 7.91 0.47
N LEU A 142 5.48 8.22 0.69
CA LEU A 142 4.45 8.25 -0.38
C LEU A 142 3.73 9.62 -0.48
N ALA A 143 4.29 10.66 0.15
CA ALA A 143 3.81 12.03 0.05
C ALA A 143 4.44 12.71 -1.17
N SER A 144 3.61 13.28 -2.05
CA SER A 144 4.04 13.94 -3.29
C SER A 144 4.90 15.19 -3.09
N ASP A 145 4.93 15.75 -1.87
CA ASP A 145 5.58 17.05 -1.60
C ASP A 145 7.05 16.94 -1.12
N LEU A 146 7.62 15.74 -1.07
CA LEU A 146 9.02 15.54 -0.71
C LEU A 146 9.94 15.79 -1.93
N HIS A 147 10.16 17.09 -2.18
CA HIS A 147 11.30 17.74 -2.87
C HIS A 147 11.27 18.03 -4.39
N ILE A 148 11.27 19.35 -4.66
CA ILE A 148 11.87 20.13 -5.77
C ILE A 148 11.14 20.13 -7.15
N PRO A 149 10.79 21.33 -7.69
CA PRO A 149 10.25 21.49 -9.03
C PRO A 149 11.38 21.40 -10.07
N THR A 150 11.84 20.20 -10.36
CA THR A 150 12.72 19.93 -11.52
C THR A 150 11.95 19.08 -12.51
N GLY A 151 11.22 19.73 -13.42
CA GLY A 151 10.88 19.40 -14.83
C GLY A 151 10.59 17.97 -15.33
N THR A 152 10.74 16.94 -14.52
CA THR A 152 10.54 15.52 -14.81
C THR A 152 9.53 15.01 -13.78
N LEU A 153 8.46 14.35 -14.22
CA LEU A 153 7.52 13.66 -13.34
C LEU A 153 8.32 12.80 -12.37
N HIS A 154 8.28 13.15 -11.07
CA HIS A 154 9.14 12.55 -10.06
C HIS A 154 8.72 11.09 -9.82
N GLU A 155 9.68 10.18 -9.61
CA GLU A 155 9.42 8.76 -9.35
C GLU A 155 8.48 8.52 -8.16
N SER A 156 8.51 9.39 -7.15
CA SER A 156 7.58 9.36 -6.00
C SER A 156 6.10 9.47 -6.38
N ASP A 157 5.75 10.31 -7.37
CA ASP A 157 4.37 10.43 -7.86
C ASP A 157 3.89 9.15 -8.57
N CYS A 158 4.82 8.39 -9.18
CA CYS A 158 4.50 7.12 -9.81
C CYS A 158 4.22 6.02 -8.76
N TYR A 159 5.00 5.97 -7.68
CA TYR A 159 4.78 5.00 -6.60
C TYR A 159 3.46 5.24 -5.87
N ARG A 160 3.12 6.49 -5.55
CA ARG A 160 1.83 6.82 -4.93
C ARG A 160 0.66 6.36 -5.79
N ALA A 161 0.70 6.63 -7.10
CA ALA A 161 -0.34 6.18 -8.02
C ALA A 161 -0.43 4.64 -8.08
N ASN A 162 0.71 3.95 -8.11
CA ASN A 162 0.77 2.49 -8.10
C ASN A 162 0.20 1.90 -6.80
N VAL A 163 0.58 2.43 -5.63
CA VAL A 163 0.03 2.04 -4.32
C VAL A 163 -1.47 2.23 -4.29
N LEU A 164 -1.97 3.40 -4.72
CA LEU A 164 -3.42 3.68 -4.73
C LEU A 164 -4.16 2.73 -5.68
N GLY A 165 -3.60 2.44 -6.86
CA GLY A 165 -4.16 1.47 -7.79
C GLY A 165 -4.20 0.06 -7.21
N PHE A 166 -3.15 -0.34 -6.51
CA PHE A 166 -3.05 -1.62 -5.80
C PHE A 166 -4.07 -1.71 -4.65
N LEU A 167 -4.15 -0.73 -3.75
CA LEU A 167 -5.12 -0.75 -2.66
C LEU A 167 -6.58 -0.63 -3.14
N ARG A 168 -6.80 0.06 -4.26
CA ARG A 168 -8.11 0.08 -4.92
C ARG A 168 -8.53 -1.31 -5.37
N SER A 169 -7.60 -2.19 -5.74
CA SER A 169 -7.95 -3.57 -6.05
C SER A 169 -8.50 -4.30 -4.82
N TYR A 170 -7.89 -4.06 -3.65
CA TYR A 170 -8.29 -4.65 -2.39
C TYR A 170 -9.65 -4.19 -1.88
N SER A 171 -10.03 -2.93 -2.13
CA SER A 171 -11.38 -2.47 -1.82
C SER A 171 -12.46 -3.18 -2.66
N HIS A 172 -12.11 -3.75 -3.81
CA HIS A 172 -13.00 -4.62 -4.58
C HIS A 172 -12.91 -6.09 -4.15
N LEU A 173 -11.74 -6.58 -3.74
CA LEU A 173 -11.56 -7.95 -3.26
C LEU A 173 -12.27 -8.17 -1.91
N ILE A 174 -12.23 -7.19 -1.00
CA ILE A 174 -12.75 -7.28 0.36
C ILE A 174 -13.95 -6.35 0.53
N GLN A 175 -15.15 -6.84 0.23
CA GLN A 175 -16.40 -6.06 0.31
C GLN A 175 -17.28 -6.44 1.51
N HIS A 176 -17.09 -7.64 2.05
CA HIS A 176 -17.84 -8.15 3.18
C HIS A 176 -16.93 -8.77 4.24
N GLN A 177 -17.45 -8.94 5.46
CA GLN A 177 -16.75 -9.64 6.54
C GLN A 177 -16.32 -11.06 6.15
N SER A 178 -17.10 -11.75 5.29
CA SER A 178 -16.71 -13.04 4.74
C SER A 178 -15.47 -12.96 3.86
N ASP A 179 -15.33 -11.89 3.08
CA ASP A 179 -14.13 -11.66 2.26
C ASP A 179 -12.91 -11.37 3.13
N LEU A 180 -13.07 -10.60 4.20
CA LEU A 180 -11.99 -10.35 5.15
C LEU A 180 -11.46 -11.66 5.74
N ARG A 181 -12.37 -12.57 6.11
CA ARG A 181 -11.98 -13.91 6.60
C ARG A 181 -11.24 -14.72 5.54
N ILE A 182 -11.69 -14.70 4.29
CA ILE A 182 -10.99 -15.38 3.18
C ILE A 182 -9.62 -14.76 2.95
N ALA A 183 -9.50 -13.43 3.00
CA ALA A 183 -8.23 -12.73 2.85
C ALA A 183 -7.20 -13.18 3.91
N LYS A 184 -7.63 -13.28 5.17
CA LYS A 184 -6.80 -13.80 6.26
C LYS A 184 -6.44 -15.28 6.07
N GLU A 185 -7.40 -16.12 5.72
CA GLU A 185 -7.18 -17.56 5.47
C GLU A 185 -6.09 -17.81 4.41
N HIS A 186 -6.00 -16.93 3.42
CA HIS A 186 -4.99 -17.00 2.37
C HIS A 186 -3.74 -16.15 2.63
N GLY A 187 -3.61 -15.51 3.81
CA GLY A 187 -2.47 -14.67 4.15
C GLY A 187 -2.32 -13.43 3.27
N LEU A 188 -3.42 -12.91 2.70
CA LEU A 188 -3.40 -11.72 1.84
C LEU A 188 -3.28 -10.42 2.64
N ILE A 189 -3.60 -10.47 3.93
CA ILE A 189 -3.55 -9.35 4.86
C ILE A 189 -3.12 -9.85 6.25
N PRO A 190 -2.62 -8.97 7.13
CA PRO A 190 -2.35 -9.29 8.53
C PRO A 190 -3.54 -9.89 9.30
N GLU A 191 -3.25 -10.83 10.20
CA GLU A 191 -4.25 -11.59 10.95
C GLU A 191 -5.00 -10.77 12.01
N ASP A 192 -4.41 -9.68 12.46
CA ASP A 192 -4.92 -8.79 13.51
C ASP A 192 -5.98 -7.78 13.02
N ILE A 193 -6.12 -7.58 11.71
CA ILE A 193 -7.07 -6.62 11.12
C ILE A 193 -8.53 -7.05 11.35
N THR A 194 -9.36 -6.22 12.00
CA THR A 194 -10.78 -6.54 12.25
C THR A 194 -11.73 -5.88 11.24
N TRP A 195 -12.96 -6.40 11.12
CA TRP A 195 -13.98 -5.84 10.21
C TRP A 195 -14.60 -4.53 10.75
N ALA A 196 -14.85 -4.49 12.05
CA ALA A 196 -15.26 -3.28 12.75
C ALA A 196 -14.13 -2.85 13.68
N ARG A 197 -13.85 -1.55 13.71
CA ARG A 197 -13.11 -0.89 14.77
C ARG A 197 -14.09 -0.28 15.77
#